data_AF-A0A2G1ZW43-F1
#
_entry.id   AF-A0A2G1ZW43-F1
#
_cell.length_a   1.000
_cell.length_b   1.000
_cell.length_c   1.000
_cell.angle_alpha   90.00
_cell.angle_beta   90.00
_cell.angle_gamma   90.00
#
_symmetry.space_group_name_H-M   'P 1'
#
loop_
_entity.id
_entity.type
_entity.pdbx_description
1 polymer ?
#
loop_
_entity_poly.entity_id
_entity_poly.type
_entity_poly.pdbx_seq_one_letter_code
_entity_poly.pdbx_strand_id
1 'polypeptide(L)'
;YLRCDGDLEIDAHHTIEDCMLTLGAAIKKALGDGHAFGVSITYSDESPAMLGPGGGIVKALPILGGDHFIVMGSDLWSDFPIATLLDKTHRLAHMVMVNNPDFHSHGDYGITNGFLSKDTPTRTYAGYSVWHPSLFHDAIVGDAIELVPFIEKALALNEITAEKHEGTWHNIGTPGQLQALQRVAL
;
A
#
# COMPACT_ATOMS: atom_id res chain seq x y z
N TYR A 1 -9.48 -12.48 17.01
CA TYR A 1 -10.44 -11.41 17.36
C TYR A 1 -9.71 -10.37 18.17
N LEU A 2 -9.62 -9.13 17.68
CA LEU A 2 -9.21 -8.00 18.51
C LEU A 2 -10.41 -7.69 19.43
N ARG A 3 -10.21 -7.74 20.74
CA ARG A 3 -11.24 -7.39 21.72
C ARG A 3 -10.76 -6.11 22.40
N CYS A 4 -11.43 -5.01 22.09
CA CYS A 4 -11.19 -3.72 22.74
C CYS A 4 -12.18 -3.56 23.89
N ASP A 5 -11.69 -3.32 25.10
CA ASP A 5 -12.47 -2.83 26.23
C ASP A 5 -12.14 -1.34 26.35
N GLY A 6 -12.79 -0.52 25.51
CA GLY A 6 -12.72 0.94 25.56
C GLY A 6 -14.06 1.52 25.98
N ASP A 7 -14.14 2.83 26.20
CA ASP A 7 -15.41 3.53 26.44
C ASP A 7 -16.26 3.53 25.16
N LEU A 8 -16.85 2.39 24.81
CA LEU A 8 -17.77 2.20 23.67
C LEU A 8 -18.98 3.14 23.75
N GLU A 9 -19.21 3.75 24.92
CA GLU A 9 -20.26 4.74 25.18
C GLU A 9 -19.90 6.15 24.70
N ILE A 10 -18.65 6.42 24.27
CA ILE A 10 -18.15 7.76 23.92
C ILE A 10 -18.08 8.04 22.39
N ASP A 11 -18.35 7.03 21.53
CA ASP A 11 -18.48 7.04 20.04
C ASP A 11 -17.54 6.02 19.35
N ALA A 12 -18.01 5.38 18.28
CA ALA A 12 -17.27 4.39 17.49
C ALA A 12 -15.97 4.94 16.90
N HIS A 13 -15.91 6.26 16.65
CA HIS A 13 -14.71 6.95 16.20
C HIS A 13 -13.53 6.80 17.18
N HIS A 14 -13.74 7.07 18.47
CA HIS A 14 -12.70 6.96 19.49
C HIS A 14 -12.23 5.51 19.70
N THR A 15 -13.14 4.54 19.55
CA THR A 15 -12.77 3.11 19.63
C THR A 15 -11.87 2.67 18.47
N ILE A 16 -12.13 3.18 17.26
CA ILE A 16 -11.27 2.93 16.09
C ILE A 16 -9.88 3.55 16.32
N GLU A 17 -9.83 4.79 16.80
CA GLU A 17 -8.57 5.47 17.12
C GLU A 17 -7.74 4.70 18.15
N ASP A 18 -8.35 4.26 19.26
CA ASP A 18 -7.68 3.48 20.31
C ASP A 18 -7.17 2.13 19.79
N CYS A 19 -7.94 1.47 18.92
CA CYS A 19 -7.51 0.24 18.26
C CYS A 19 -6.30 0.47 17.35
N MET A 20 -6.30 1.56 16.57
CA MET A 20 -5.21 1.90 15.65
C MET A 20 -3.95 2.29 16.42
N LEU A 21 -4.08 3.09 17.48
CA LEU A 21 -2.99 3.44 18.40
C LEU A 21 -2.37 2.19 19.03
N THR A 22 -3.20 1.28 19.54
CA THR A 22 -2.76 0.03 20.16
C THR A 22 -2.05 -0.87 19.15
N LEU A 23 -2.57 -0.98 17.92
CA LEU A 23 -1.95 -1.76 16.87
C LEU A 23 -0.59 -1.16 16.46
N GLY A 24 -0.51 0.15 16.27
CA GLY A 24 0.74 0.86 15.98
C GLY A 24 1.78 0.63 17.09
N ALA A 25 1.38 0.72 18.36
CA ALA A 25 2.25 0.42 19.50
C ALA A 25 2.72 -1.05 19.52
N ALA A 26 1.83 -2.00 19.19
CA ALA A 26 2.18 -3.41 19.10
C ALA A 26 3.19 -3.69 17.98
N ILE A 27 3.03 -3.06 16.81
CA ILE A 27 3.98 -3.16 15.70
C ILE A 27 5.35 -2.60 16.10
N LYS A 28 5.40 -1.39 16.68
CA LYS A 28 6.64 -0.78 17.19
C LYS A 28 7.34 -1.67 18.21
N LYS A 29 6.56 -2.27 19.13
CA LYS A 29 7.09 -3.20 20.15
C LYS A 29 7.62 -4.49 19.55
N ALA A 30 6.95 -5.06 18.55
CA ALA A 30 7.31 -6.33 17.94
C ALA A 30 8.55 -6.21 17.03
N LEU A 31 8.65 -5.13 16.26
CA LEU A 31 9.69 -4.95 15.25
C LEU A 31 10.88 -4.10 15.73
N GLY A 32 10.68 -3.22 16.71
CA GLY A 32 11.72 -2.34 17.24
C GLY A 32 12.31 -1.43 16.16
N ASP A 33 13.62 -1.24 16.18
CA ASP A 33 14.35 -0.48 15.15
C ASP A 33 14.71 -1.34 13.92
N GLY A 34 14.27 -2.60 13.86
CA GLY A 34 14.57 -3.52 12.77
C GLY A 34 15.91 -4.26 12.86
N HIS A 35 16.78 -3.93 13.83
CA HIS A 35 18.12 -4.53 13.90
C HIS A 35 18.08 -6.05 14.05
N ALA A 36 17.07 -6.59 14.74
CA ALA A 36 16.84 -8.03 14.89
C ALA A 36 16.62 -8.74 13.53
N PHE A 37 16.23 -8.00 12.50
CA PHE A 37 15.95 -8.49 11.15
C PHE A 37 17.00 -8.03 10.12
N GLY A 38 18.08 -7.38 10.55
CA GLY A 38 19.14 -6.89 9.65
C GLY A 38 18.73 -5.67 8.81
N VAL A 39 17.70 -4.93 9.22
CA VAL A 39 17.21 -3.71 8.55
C VAL A 39 17.13 -2.55 9.54
N SER A 40 16.90 -1.34 9.02
CA SER A 40 16.55 -0.17 9.85
C SER A 40 15.09 0.20 9.59
N ILE A 41 14.30 0.32 10.66
CA ILE A 41 12.88 0.69 10.60
C ILE A 41 12.72 2.07 11.25
N THR A 42 12.09 2.98 10.50
CA THR A 42 11.62 4.27 11.02
C THR A 42 10.10 4.34 10.88
N TYR A 43 9.43 4.85 11.90
CA TYR A 43 7.97 4.92 11.95
C TYR A 43 7.47 6.33 11.65
N SER A 44 6.54 6.45 10.70
CA SER A 44 5.70 7.63 10.51
C SER A 44 4.37 7.40 11.24
N ASP A 45 4.18 8.05 12.38
CA ASP A 45 2.96 7.89 13.17
C ASP A 45 1.85 8.76 12.59
N GLU A 46 0.70 8.20 12.23
CA GLU A 46 -0.40 8.94 11.57
C GLU A 46 -1.40 9.56 12.57
N SER A 47 -1.36 9.17 13.84
CA SER A 47 -2.34 9.60 14.83
C SER A 47 -2.35 11.13 15.06
N PRO A 48 -3.52 11.72 15.35
CA PRO A 48 -4.85 11.07 15.45
C PRO A 48 -5.59 10.94 14.11
N ALA A 49 -5.05 11.43 13.00
CA ALA A 49 -5.79 11.53 11.74
C ALA A 49 -5.71 10.24 10.90
N MET A 50 -6.80 9.89 10.23
CA MET A 50 -6.80 8.87 9.16
C MET A 50 -6.41 9.53 7.84
N LEU A 51 -5.17 9.35 7.41
CA LEU A 51 -4.62 10.07 6.26
C LEU A 51 -4.88 9.39 4.91
N GLY A 52 -5.37 8.15 4.93
CA GLY A 52 -5.41 7.31 3.73
C GLY A 52 -4.02 6.98 3.18
N PRO A 53 -3.92 6.09 2.18
CA PRO A 53 -2.62 5.60 1.72
C PRO A 53 -1.73 6.69 1.12
N GLY A 54 -2.32 7.65 0.40
CA GLY A 54 -1.60 8.79 -0.18
C GLY A 54 -1.14 9.78 0.89
N GLY A 55 -1.99 10.11 1.86
CA GLY A 55 -1.64 11.04 2.94
C GLY A 55 -0.56 10.47 3.87
N GLY A 56 -0.60 9.16 4.15
CA GLY A 56 0.45 8.45 4.88
C GLY A 56 1.82 8.54 4.19
N ILE A 57 1.85 8.33 2.87
CA ILE A 57 3.07 8.51 2.06
C ILE A 57 3.57 9.96 2.16
N VAL A 58 2.70 10.95 1.95
CA VAL A 58 3.04 12.38 2.01
C VAL A 58 3.68 12.74 3.35
N LYS A 59 3.13 12.23 4.46
CA LYS A 59 3.71 12.41 5.79
C LYS A 59 5.08 11.76 5.95
N ALA A 60 5.30 10.61 5.30
CA ALA A 60 6.55 9.85 5.38
C ALA A 60 7.66 10.36 4.43
N LEU A 61 7.36 11.22 3.44
CA LEU A 61 8.36 11.71 2.47
C LEU A 61 9.64 12.29 3.10
N PRO A 62 9.61 13.08 4.20
CA PRO A 62 10.83 13.58 4.83
C PRO A 62 11.76 12.47 5.34
N ILE A 63 11.21 11.29 5.64
CA ILE A 63 11.96 10.09 6.09
C ILE A 63 12.48 9.31 4.87
N LEU A 64 11.66 9.20 3.82
CA LEU A 64 11.97 8.45 2.59
C LEU A 64 13.04 9.14 1.73
N GLY A 65 13.17 10.46 1.83
CA GLY A 65 14.17 11.22 1.08
C GLY A 65 13.73 11.58 -0.34
N GLY A 66 14.71 11.82 -1.21
CA GLY A 66 14.48 12.32 -2.58
C GLY A 66 14.44 11.26 -3.67
N ASP A 67 14.85 10.03 -3.38
CA ASP A 67 14.91 8.94 -4.35
C ASP A 67 13.57 8.18 -4.46
N HIS A 68 13.44 7.33 -5.48
CA HIS A 68 12.29 6.43 -5.59
C HIS A 68 12.18 5.50 -4.39
N PHE A 69 10.94 5.20 -4.00
CA PHE A 69 10.64 4.28 -2.91
C PHE A 69 9.58 3.26 -3.31
N ILE A 70 9.66 2.08 -2.69
CA ILE A 70 8.69 1.01 -2.86
C ILE A 70 7.54 1.21 -1.86
N VAL A 71 6.30 1.07 -2.33
CA VAL A 71 5.10 0.98 -1.51
C VAL A 71 4.53 -0.43 -1.63
N MET A 72 4.18 -1.02 -0.49
CA MET A 72 3.62 -2.36 -0.39
C MET A 72 2.45 -2.38 0.59
N GLY A 73 1.35 -3.00 0.20
CA GLY A 73 0.24 -3.31 1.10
C GLY A 73 0.65 -4.31 2.18
N SER A 74 0.32 -4.04 3.44
CA SER A 74 0.71 -4.89 4.58
C SER A 74 -0.13 -6.16 4.74
N ASP A 75 -1.22 -6.28 4.00
CA ASP A 75 -2.20 -7.37 4.03
C ASP A 75 -2.06 -8.32 2.83
N LEU A 76 -0.92 -8.28 2.15
CA LEU A 76 -0.67 -9.06 0.95
C LEU A 76 0.14 -10.31 1.24
N TRP A 77 -0.20 -11.40 0.55
CA TRP A 77 0.66 -12.56 0.41
C TRP A 77 0.80 -12.93 -1.07
N SER A 78 2.04 -13.07 -1.55
CA SER A 78 2.33 -13.23 -2.97
C SER A 78 3.67 -13.93 -3.19
N ASP A 79 3.82 -14.58 -4.34
CA ASP A 79 5.12 -15.07 -4.87
C ASP A 79 5.83 -14.02 -5.76
N PHE A 80 5.30 -12.80 -5.83
CA PHE A 80 5.88 -11.71 -6.61
C PHE A 80 7.32 -11.40 -6.13
N PRO A 81 8.32 -11.38 -7.03
CA PRO A 81 9.72 -11.17 -6.67
C PRO A 81 10.02 -9.69 -6.40
N ILE A 82 9.63 -9.17 -5.23
CA ILE A 82 9.69 -7.73 -4.86
C ILE A 82 11.03 -7.06 -5.18
N ALA A 83 12.16 -7.78 -5.12
CA ALA A 83 13.48 -7.24 -5.46
C ALA A 83 13.58 -6.69 -6.90
N THR A 84 12.75 -7.15 -7.84
CA THR A 84 12.72 -6.63 -9.21
C THR A 84 12.24 -5.18 -9.27
N LEU A 85 11.56 -4.69 -8.23
CA LEU A 85 11.11 -3.29 -8.16
C LEU A 85 12.27 -2.30 -8.01
N LEU A 86 13.43 -2.75 -7.54
CA LEU A 86 14.62 -1.90 -7.42
C LEU A 86 15.08 -1.34 -8.78
N ASP A 87 14.76 -2.04 -9.88
CA ASP A 87 15.10 -1.62 -11.24
C ASP A 87 14.00 -0.76 -11.89
N LYS A 88 12.88 -0.49 -11.20
CA LYS A 88 11.70 0.19 -11.77
C LYS A 88 11.70 1.71 -11.49
N THR A 89 12.87 2.33 -11.55
CA THR A 89 13.09 3.75 -11.20
C THR A 89 13.20 4.67 -12.41
N HIS A 90 12.90 4.17 -13.61
CA HIS A 90 13.04 4.93 -14.87
C HIS A 90 11.92 5.94 -15.15
N ARG A 91 10.84 5.92 -14.36
CA ARG A 91 9.63 6.75 -14.52
C ARG A 91 9.18 7.28 -13.16
N LEU A 92 8.21 8.18 -13.14
CA LEU A 92 7.69 8.70 -11.88
C LEU A 92 6.96 7.64 -11.04
N ALA A 93 6.36 6.63 -11.67
CA ALA A 93 5.75 5.52 -10.97
C ALA A 93 5.83 4.20 -11.75
N HIS A 94 5.73 3.10 -11.00
CA HIS A 94 5.56 1.74 -11.52
C HIS A 94 4.51 1.00 -10.69
N MET A 95 3.56 0.31 -11.33
CA MET A 95 2.53 -0.48 -10.65
C MET A 95 2.58 -1.94 -11.06
N VAL A 96 2.50 -2.82 -10.08
CA VAL A 96 2.28 -4.25 -10.31
C VAL A 96 0.78 -4.51 -10.35
N MET A 97 0.33 -5.19 -11.38
CA MET A 97 -1.07 -5.50 -11.63
C MET A 97 -1.28 -7.01 -11.62
N VAL A 98 -2.46 -7.48 -11.21
CA VAL A 98 -2.84 -8.90 -11.20
C VAL A 98 -4.15 -9.10 -11.97
N ASN A 99 -4.50 -10.35 -12.24
CA ASN A 99 -5.84 -10.67 -12.75
C ASN A 99 -6.90 -10.19 -11.76
N ASN A 100 -8.06 -9.76 -12.28
CA ASN A 100 -9.17 -9.30 -11.46
C ASN A 100 -9.69 -10.46 -10.60
N PRO A 101 -9.71 -10.35 -9.26
CA PRO A 101 -10.34 -11.35 -8.42
C PRO A 101 -11.87 -11.24 -8.52
N ASP A 102 -12.59 -12.28 -8.11
CA ASP A 102 -14.06 -12.32 -8.21
C ASP A 102 -14.75 -11.14 -7.50
N PHE A 103 -14.20 -10.71 -6.35
CA PHE A 103 -14.72 -9.59 -5.57
C PHE A 103 -14.40 -8.21 -6.18
N HIS A 104 -13.51 -8.14 -7.16
CA HIS A 104 -13.14 -6.91 -7.88
C HIS A 104 -13.01 -7.16 -9.38
N SER A 105 -14.06 -7.73 -9.97
CA SER A 105 -14.07 -8.21 -11.36
C SER A 105 -13.87 -7.12 -12.42
N HIS A 106 -14.12 -5.86 -12.07
CA HIS A 106 -13.95 -4.71 -12.96
C HIS A 106 -12.50 -4.21 -13.04
N GLY A 107 -11.64 -4.60 -12.09
CA GLY A 107 -10.26 -4.12 -12.02
C GLY A 107 -10.16 -2.61 -11.84
N ASP A 108 -8.95 -2.09 -12.00
CA ASP A 108 -8.62 -0.68 -11.80
C ASP A 108 -8.16 -0.02 -13.11
N TYR A 109 -7.15 -0.60 -13.77
CA TYR A 109 -6.47 0.02 -14.90
C TYR A 109 -6.01 -1.00 -15.96
N GLY A 110 -5.86 -0.56 -17.20
CA GLY A 110 -5.27 -1.33 -18.29
C GLY A 110 -3.74 -1.29 -18.30
N ILE A 111 -3.15 -2.09 -19.18
CA ILE A 111 -1.72 -2.02 -19.52
C ILE A 111 -1.58 -1.93 -21.04
N THR A 112 -0.97 -0.86 -21.54
CA THR A 112 -0.72 -0.63 -22.96
C THR A 112 0.77 -0.39 -23.17
N ASN A 113 1.46 -1.28 -23.90
CA ASN A 113 2.90 -1.18 -24.19
C ASN A 113 3.80 -1.02 -22.95
N GLY A 114 3.45 -1.65 -21.81
CA GLY A 114 4.19 -1.55 -20.55
C GLY A 114 3.90 -0.29 -19.72
N PHE A 115 2.96 0.53 -20.17
CA PHE A 115 2.45 1.68 -19.42
C PHE A 115 1.10 1.34 -18.79
N LEU A 116 0.84 1.91 -17.61
CA LEU A 116 -0.52 1.90 -17.06
C LEU A 116 -1.41 2.71 -17.99
N SER A 117 -2.63 2.25 -18.23
CA SER A 117 -3.57 2.92 -19.15
C SER A 117 -5.00 2.85 -18.64
N LYS A 118 -5.91 3.57 -19.31
CA LYS A 118 -7.36 3.46 -19.11
C LYS A 118 -8.02 2.52 -20.12
N ASP A 119 -7.21 1.82 -20.91
CA ASP A 119 -7.69 0.89 -21.93
C ASP A 119 -8.19 -0.41 -21.31
N THR A 120 -8.98 -1.15 -22.07
CA THR A 120 -9.43 -2.49 -21.69
C THR A 120 -8.55 -3.56 -22.34
N PRO A 121 -8.42 -4.75 -21.74
CA PRO A 121 -9.04 -5.16 -20.47
C PRO A 121 -8.27 -4.63 -19.25
N THR A 122 -9.00 -4.19 -18.22
CA THR A 122 -8.45 -3.71 -16.94
C THR A 122 -7.95 -4.85 -16.05
N ARG A 123 -7.08 -4.49 -15.10
CA ARG A 123 -6.44 -5.36 -14.12
C ARG A 123 -6.50 -4.71 -12.74
N THR A 124 -6.42 -5.51 -11.70
CA THR A 124 -6.42 -5.03 -10.31
C THR A 124 -5.00 -4.66 -9.88
N TYR A 125 -4.85 -3.53 -9.19
CA TYR A 125 -3.60 -3.15 -8.55
C TYR A 125 -3.23 -4.17 -7.47
N ALA A 126 -2.03 -4.74 -7.59
CA ALA A 126 -1.57 -5.80 -6.71
C ALA A 126 -1.13 -5.30 -5.33
N GLY A 127 -1.10 -3.99 -5.11
CA GLY A 127 -0.60 -3.40 -3.86
C GLY A 127 0.93 -3.33 -3.77
N TYR A 128 1.67 -3.54 -4.87
CA TYR A 128 3.11 -3.29 -4.98
C TYR A 128 3.39 -2.21 -6.02
N SER A 129 4.15 -1.19 -5.65
CA SER A 129 4.47 -0.08 -6.56
C SER A 129 5.79 0.60 -6.22
N VAL A 130 6.31 1.35 -7.18
CA VAL A 130 7.44 2.27 -7.01
C VAL A 130 6.96 3.68 -7.32
N TRP A 131 7.41 4.64 -6.51
CA TRP A 131 7.02 6.04 -6.64
C TRP A 131 8.21 6.96 -6.53
N HIS A 132 8.23 8.02 -7.33
CA HIS A 132 9.12 9.14 -7.16
C HIS A 132 8.46 10.21 -6.26
N PRO A 133 9.15 10.78 -5.26
CA PRO A 133 8.61 11.80 -4.35
C PRO A 133 8.00 13.02 -5.05
N SER A 134 8.50 13.38 -6.24
CA SER A 134 7.98 14.53 -6.99
C SER A 134 6.52 14.40 -7.44
N LEU A 135 5.91 13.21 -7.44
CA LEU A 135 4.47 13.10 -7.72
C LEU A 135 3.62 13.78 -6.64
N PHE A 136 4.13 13.84 -5.42
CA PHE A 136 3.43 14.27 -4.21
C PHE A 136 3.69 15.74 -3.84
N HIS A 137 4.45 16.50 -4.64
CA HIS A 137 4.94 17.84 -4.25
C HIS A 137 3.85 18.88 -3.95
N ASP A 138 2.65 18.72 -4.54
CA ASP A 138 1.51 19.63 -4.33
C ASP A 138 0.63 19.20 -3.14
N ALA A 139 0.90 18.04 -2.55
CA ALA A 139 0.06 17.50 -1.48
C ALA A 139 0.36 18.17 -0.14
N ILE A 140 -0.70 18.40 0.64
CA ILE A 140 -0.60 19.01 1.96
C ILE A 140 -0.43 17.89 3.00
N VAL A 141 0.61 18.01 3.81
CA VAL A 141 0.86 17.07 4.91
C VAL A 141 -0.28 17.16 5.93
N GLY A 142 -0.89 16.01 6.24
CA GLY A 142 -1.99 15.89 7.21
C GLY A 142 -3.37 15.76 6.58
N ASP A 143 -3.51 15.94 5.27
CA ASP A 143 -4.77 15.69 4.58
C ASP A 143 -5.02 14.19 4.39
N ALA A 144 -6.31 13.81 4.37
CA ALA A 144 -6.75 12.49 3.98
C ALA A 144 -6.75 12.37 2.45
N ILE A 145 -5.81 11.59 1.89
CA ILE A 145 -5.59 11.50 0.44
C ILE A 145 -5.48 10.02 0.02
N GLU A 146 -6.27 9.65 -0.99
CA GLU A 146 -6.15 8.37 -1.68
C GLU A 146 -4.97 8.36 -2.67
N LEU A 147 -4.58 7.19 -3.19
CA LEU A 147 -3.52 7.12 -4.22
C LEU A 147 -3.97 7.62 -5.60
N VAL A 148 -5.28 7.56 -5.88
CA VAL A 148 -5.85 7.84 -7.21
C VAL A 148 -5.39 9.17 -7.81
N PRO A 149 -5.39 10.31 -7.10
CA PRO A 149 -4.93 11.58 -7.68
C PRO A 149 -3.49 11.54 -8.19
N PHE A 150 -2.60 10.81 -7.51
CA PHE A 150 -1.20 10.66 -7.92
C PHE A 150 -1.04 9.71 -9.12
N ILE A 151 -1.85 8.65 -9.17
CA ILE A 151 -1.94 7.76 -10.34
C ILE A 151 -2.40 8.56 -11.57
N GLU A 152 -3.48 9.34 -11.43
CA GLU A 152 -4.04 10.15 -12.51
C GLU A 152 -3.05 11.22 -13.00
N LYS A 153 -2.31 11.86 -12.07
CA LYS A 153 -1.22 12.79 -12.42
C LYS A 153 -0.14 12.10 -13.25
N ALA A 154 0.30 10.91 -12.83
CA ALA A 154 1.34 10.17 -13.56
C ALA A 154 0.84 9.64 -14.91
N LEU A 155 -0.43 9.21 -15.01
CA LEU A 155 -1.10 8.83 -16.26
C LEU A 155 -1.13 10.00 -17.24
N ALA A 156 -1.55 11.19 -16.79
CA ALA A 156 -1.61 12.38 -17.63
C ALA A 156 -0.24 12.80 -18.18
N LEU A 157 0.83 12.48 -17.46
CA LEU A 157 2.22 12.73 -17.88
C LEU A 157 2.82 11.59 -18.71
N ASN A 158 2.13 10.46 -18.86
CA ASN A 158 2.67 9.22 -19.42
C ASN A 158 3.96 8.75 -18.70
N GLU A 159 3.99 8.93 -17.39
CA GLU A 159 5.13 8.68 -16.51
C GLU A 159 4.86 7.56 -15.49
N ILE A 160 3.91 6.67 -15.81
CA ILE A 160 3.58 5.51 -14.99
C ILE A 160 3.64 4.22 -15.83
N THR A 161 4.54 3.34 -15.43
CA THR A 161 4.68 2.02 -16.04
C THR A 161 3.89 0.98 -15.25
N ALA A 162 3.58 -0.13 -15.90
CA ALA A 162 2.91 -1.24 -15.24
C ALA A 162 3.41 -2.59 -15.75
N GLU A 163 3.49 -3.57 -14.86
CA GLU A 163 3.71 -4.96 -15.21
C GLU A 163 2.62 -5.85 -14.63
N LYS A 164 2.36 -6.96 -15.32
CA LYS A 164 1.40 -7.95 -14.87
C LYS A 164 2.12 -9.06 -14.13
N HIS A 165 1.75 -9.29 -12.88
CA HIS A 165 2.07 -10.50 -12.14
C HIS A 165 1.04 -11.59 -12.45
N GLU A 166 1.52 -12.75 -12.91
CA GLU A 166 0.67 -13.91 -13.22
C GLU A 166 0.77 -15.03 -12.19
N GLY A 167 1.62 -14.86 -11.17
CA GLY A 167 1.78 -15.81 -10.09
C GLY A 167 0.70 -15.72 -9.02
N THR A 168 1.01 -16.28 -7.87
CA THR A 168 0.11 -16.33 -6.73
C THR A 168 0.02 -14.97 -6.04
N TRP A 169 -1.20 -14.51 -5.79
CA TRP A 169 -1.46 -13.25 -5.10
C TRP A 169 -2.75 -13.32 -4.29
N HIS A 170 -2.68 -12.89 -3.04
CA HIS A 170 -3.81 -12.87 -2.12
C HIS A 170 -3.82 -11.56 -1.33
N ASN A 171 -4.96 -10.88 -1.34
CA ASN A 171 -5.27 -9.79 -0.41
C ASN A 171 -6.03 -10.38 0.79
N ILE A 172 -5.41 -10.34 1.97
CA ILE A 172 -5.86 -10.95 3.21
C ILE A 172 -6.59 -9.91 4.06
N GLY A 173 -7.81 -9.57 3.65
CA GLY A 173 -8.68 -8.64 4.39
C GLY A 173 -9.51 -9.29 5.50
N THR A 174 -9.56 -10.63 5.59
CA THR A 174 -10.44 -11.35 6.52
C THR A 174 -9.76 -12.55 7.19
N PRO A 175 -10.17 -12.95 8.40
CA PRO A 175 -9.70 -14.19 9.03
C PRO A 175 -9.95 -15.43 8.19
N GLY A 176 -11.05 -15.46 7.43
CA GLY A 176 -11.38 -16.58 6.53
C GLY A 176 -10.37 -16.71 5.39
N GLN A 177 -9.95 -15.60 4.77
CA GLN A 177 -8.90 -15.58 3.76
C GLN A 177 -7.55 -16.05 4.32
N LEU A 178 -7.20 -15.62 5.54
CA LEU A 178 -5.96 -16.08 6.20
C LEU A 178 -5.99 -17.59 6.45
N GLN A 179 -7.09 -18.13 6.99
CA GLN A 179 -7.22 -19.57 7.22
C GLN A 179 -7.18 -20.38 5.94
N ALA A 180 -7.78 -19.87 4.85
CA ALA A 180 -7.72 -20.51 3.55
C ALA A 180 -6.26 -20.56 3.05
N LEU A 181 -5.53 -19.44 3.15
CA LEU A 181 -4.12 -19.37 2.77
C LEU A 181 -3.25 -20.35 3.56
N GLN A 182 -3.41 -20.41 4.89
CA GLN A 182 -2.63 -21.31 5.74
C GLN A 182 -2.81 -22.80 5.41
N ARG A 183 -3.89 -23.20 4.73
CA ARG A 183 -4.11 -24.60 4.32
C ARG A 183 -3.41 -24.96 3.00
N VAL A 184 -3.02 -23.97 2.21
CA VAL A 184 -2.45 -24.16 0.87
C VAL A 184 -0.99 -23.72 0.77
N ALA A 185 -0.52 -22.85 1.67
CA ALA A 185 0.82 -22.27 1.63
C ALA A 185 1.75 -22.74 2.77
N LEU A 186 1.25 -23.50 3.74
CA LEU A 186 1.98 -24.11 4.86
C LEU A 186 1.61 -25.59 4.98
#